data_AF-A0A2D6LUI4-F1
#
_entry.id   AF-A0A2D6LUI4-F1
#
_cell.length_a   1.000
_cell.length_b   1.000
_cell.length_c   1.000
_cell.angle_alpha   90.00
_cell.angle_beta   90.00
_cell.angle_gamma   90.00
#
_symmetry.space_group_name_H-M   'P 1'
#
loop_
_entity.id
_entity.type
_entity.pdbx_description
1 polymer ?
#
loop_
_entity_poly.entity_id
_entity_poly.type
_entity_poly.pdbx_seq_one_letter_code
_entity_poly.pdbx_strand_id
1 'polypeptide(L)'
;MNLDLKDKKILHQFDINARQSNAEIAKKVKLSKDAIGYRIKKLEEQEIIRGYRAVIDSSRLGYLFYRVFLNLMDMQPSKLERLIEFLKKQKNVWWIAKLDGAWNFAFAIWVKSNKEFEEFY
;
A
#
# COMPACT_ATOMS: atom_id res chain seq x y z
N MET A 1 9.61 -9.82 -15.84
CA MET A 1 10.01 -8.41 -15.60
C MET A 1 11.44 -8.40 -15.10
N ASN A 2 12.38 -7.73 -15.77
CA ASN A 2 13.78 -7.74 -15.38
C ASN A 2 14.23 -6.33 -14.97
N LEU A 3 14.30 -6.08 -13.66
CA LEU A 3 14.83 -4.84 -13.10
C LEU A 3 16.32 -4.99 -12.85
N ASP A 4 17.12 -4.07 -13.39
CA ASP A 4 18.56 -4.09 -13.17
C ASP A 4 18.91 -3.54 -11.78
N LEU A 5 20.20 -3.61 -11.42
CA LEU A 5 20.67 -3.14 -10.12
C LEU A 5 20.48 -1.63 -9.91
N LYS A 6 20.50 -0.83 -10.98
CA LYS A 6 20.28 0.62 -10.91
C LYS A 6 18.81 0.92 -10.67
N ASP A 7 17.89 0.22 -11.33
CA ASP A 7 16.46 0.35 -11.07
C ASP A 7 16.11 0.02 -9.62
N LYS A 8 16.65 -1.08 -9.09
CA LYS A 8 16.47 -1.45 -7.67
C LYS A 8 17.00 -0.38 -6.72
N LYS A 9 18.15 0.23 -7.04
CA LYS A 9 18.71 1.34 -6.25
C LYS A 9 17.85 2.60 -6.33
N ILE A 10 17.24 2.90 -7.47
CA ILE A 10 16.30 4.01 -7.64
C ILE A 10 15.07 3.78 -6.76
N LEU A 11 14.45 2.60 -6.85
CA LEU A 11 13.29 2.24 -6.02
C LEU A 11 13.61 2.34 -4.52
N HIS A 12 14.79 1.87 -4.10
CA HIS A 12 15.24 2.02 -2.72
C HIS A 12 15.39 3.48 -2.29
N GLN A 13 15.83 4.39 -3.18
CA GLN A 13 15.85 5.81 -2.84
C GLN A 13 14.44 6.38 -2.63
N PHE A 14 13.46 5.99 -3.45
CA PHE A 14 12.07 6.42 -3.24
C PHE A 14 11.46 5.89 -1.95
N ASP A 15 11.78 4.65 -1.56
CA ASP A 15 11.35 4.05 -0.30
C ASP A 15 11.85 4.84 0.92
N ILE A 16 13.10 5.34 0.86
CA ILE A 16 13.65 6.21 1.90
C ILE A 16 12.99 7.59 1.89
N ASN A 17 12.93 8.22 0.72
CA ASN A 17 12.33 9.55 0.56
C ASN A 17 11.87 9.74 -0.88
N ALA A 18 10.56 9.69 -1.07
CA ALA A 18 9.96 9.82 -2.38
C ALA A 18 9.98 11.25 -2.97
N ARG A 19 10.33 12.26 -2.17
CA ARG A 19 10.41 13.68 -2.59
C ARG A 19 11.80 14.09 -3.09
N GLN A 20 12.74 13.15 -3.14
CA GLN A 20 14.09 13.45 -3.65
C GLN A 20 14.04 13.88 -5.12
N SER A 21 14.85 14.87 -5.45
CA SER A 21 15.07 15.29 -6.82
C SER A 21 15.86 14.24 -7.61
N ASN A 22 15.67 14.21 -8.92
CA ASN A 22 16.47 13.35 -9.81
C ASN A 22 17.98 13.60 -9.67
N ALA A 23 18.39 14.82 -9.29
CA ALA A 23 19.79 15.17 -9.08
C ALA A 23 20.37 14.51 -7.81
N GLU A 24 19.61 14.43 -6.73
CA GLU A 24 20.03 13.74 -5.50
C GLU A 24 20.13 12.24 -5.73
N ILE A 25 19.14 11.65 -6.40
CA ILE A 25 19.14 10.22 -6.74
C ILE A 25 20.32 9.90 -7.68
N ALA A 26 20.59 10.75 -8.68
CA ALA A 26 21.70 10.60 -9.61
C ALA A 26 23.06 10.49 -8.91
N LYS A 27 23.32 11.35 -7.91
CA LYS A 27 24.55 11.30 -7.10
C LYS A 27 24.68 9.97 -6.34
N LYS A 28 23.60 9.49 -5.73
CA LYS A 28 23.59 8.26 -4.93
C LYS A 28 23.70 6.99 -5.77
N VAL A 29 23.04 6.97 -6.93
CA VAL A 29 22.97 5.81 -7.82
C VAL A 29 24.16 5.79 -8.80
N LYS A 30 24.92 6.88 -8.92
CA LYS A 30 26.02 7.08 -9.89
C LYS A 30 25.52 6.92 -11.33
N LEU A 31 24.60 7.79 -11.72
CA LEU A 31 24.06 7.95 -13.08
C LEU A 31 23.87 9.44 -13.39
N SER A 32 23.67 9.79 -14.66
CA SER A 32 23.26 11.15 -15.04
C SER A 32 21.83 11.43 -14.58
N LYS A 33 21.48 12.71 -14.38
CA LYS A 33 20.12 13.14 -14.04
C LYS A 33 19.10 12.68 -15.09
N ASP A 34 19.46 12.74 -16.37
CA ASP A 34 18.58 12.35 -17.47
C ASP A 34 18.34 10.83 -17.49
N ALA A 35 19.38 10.02 -17.21
CA ALA A 35 19.23 8.58 -17.09
C ALA A 35 18.32 8.17 -15.92
N ILE A 36 18.38 8.91 -14.80
CA ILE A 36 17.44 8.73 -13.68
C ILE A 36 16.02 9.09 -14.12
N GLY A 37 15.81 10.24 -14.75
CA GLY A 37 14.49 10.66 -15.23
C GLY A 37 13.85 9.66 -16.19
N TYR A 38 14.63 9.15 -17.15
CA TYR A 38 14.17 8.11 -18.08
C TYR A 38 13.76 6.83 -17.36
N ARG A 39 14.57 6.36 -16.40
CA ARG A 39 14.28 5.14 -15.64
C ARG A 39 13.05 5.29 -14.75
N ILE A 40 12.89 6.42 -14.08
CA ILE A 40 11.69 6.71 -13.27
C ILE A 40 10.44 6.66 -14.12
N LYS A 41 10.44 7.37 -15.26
CA LYS A 41 9.31 7.38 -16.18
C LYS A 41 8.94 5.97 -16.65
N LYS A 42 9.94 5.14 -16.98
CA LYS A 42 9.72 3.74 -17.37
C LYS A 42 9.14 2.90 -16.21
N LEU A 43 9.62 3.08 -14.98
CA LEU A 43 9.10 2.39 -13.80
C LEU A 43 7.64 2.79 -13.50
N GLU A 44 7.26 4.03 -13.76
CA GLU A 44 5.88 4.53 -13.66
C GLU A 44 5.00 3.97 -14.78
N GLU A 45 5.44 4.03 -16.04
CA GLU A 45 4.74 3.48 -17.21
C GLU A 45 4.50 1.96 -17.08
N GLN A 46 5.38 1.26 -16.37
CA GLN A 46 5.27 -0.17 -16.10
C GLN A 46 4.45 -0.49 -14.83
N GLU A 47 3.85 0.52 -14.19
CA GLU A 47 3.09 0.40 -12.94
C GLU A 47 3.88 -0.28 -11.79
N ILE A 48 5.21 -0.19 -11.86
CA ILE A 48 6.11 -0.63 -10.78
C ILE A 48 6.13 0.46 -9.70
N ILE A 49 6.23 1.72 -10.11
CA ILE A 49 5.90 2.88 -9.28
C ILE A 49 4.43 3.23 -9.56
N ARG A 50 3.55 2.93 -8.61
CA ARG A 50 2.10 3.18 -8.73
C ARG A 50 1.66 4.54 -8.19
N GLY A 51 2.58 5.30 -7.62
CA GLY A 51 2.33 6.63 -7.08
C GLY A 51 3.20 6.95 -5.88
N TYR A 52 3.13 8.21 -5.46
CA TYR A 52 3.87 8.76 -4.35
C TYR A 52 2.89 9.26 -3.30
N ARG A 53 3.01 8.79 -2.06
CA ARG A 53 2.10 9.16 -0.96
C ARG A 53 2.90 9.59 0.26
N ALA A 54 2.35 10.53 1.00
CA ALA A 54 2.86 10.86 2.32
C ALA A 54 2.52 9.74 3.31
N VAL A 55 3.43 9.46 4.25
CA VAL A 55 3.12 8.66 5.44
C VAL A 55 2.53 9.61 6.47
N ILE A 56 1.23 9.47 6.73
CA ILE A 56 0.48 10.36 7.60
C ILE A 56 0.30 9.68 8.97
N ASP A 57 0.60 10.41 10.04
CA ASP A 57 0.21 9.99 11.39
C ASP A 57 -1.29 10.24 11.58
N SER A 58 -2.10 9.22 11.25
CA SER A 58 -3.55 9.29 11.37
C SER A 58 -4.03 9.40 12.82
N SER A 59 -3.22 9.01 13.82
CA SER A 59 -3.60 9.12 15.23
C SER A 59 -3.77 10.57 15.65
N ARG A 60 -2.91 11.46 15.14
CA ARG A 60 -3.00 12.91 15.31
C ARG A 60 -4.21 13.54 14.60
N LEU A 61 -4.82 12.83 13.67
CA LEU A 61 -6.07 13.21 13.02
C LEU A 61 -7.30 12.63 13.72
N GLY A 62 -7.11 12.01 14.90
CA GLY A 62 -8.16 11.40 15.70
C GLY A 62 -8.69 10.10 15.11
N TYR A 63 -7.89 9.38 14.30
CA TYR A 63 -8.25 8.06 13.82
C TYR A 63 -7.51 6.97 14.60
N LEU A 64 -8.23 5.91 14.93
CA LEU A 64 -7.70 4.64 15.36
C LEU A 64 -7.57 3.71 14.16
N PHE A 65 -6.56 2.86 14.20
CA PHE A 65 -6.25 1.90 13.15
C PHE A 65 -6.46 0.48 13.65
N TYR A 66 -7.33 -0.26 12.97
CA TYR A 66 -7.55 -1.67 13.26
C TYR A 66 -7.09 -2.53 12.09
N ARG A 67 -6.32 -3.58 12.39
CA ARG A 67 -6.11 -4.71 11.49
C ARG A 67 -6.95 -5.86 12.00
N VAL A 68 -7.90 -6.29 11.19
CA VAL A 68 -8.81 -7.38 11.51
C VAL A 68 -8.36 -8.60 10.75
N PHE A 69 -8.08 -9.67 11.48
CA PHE A 69 -7.76 -10.98 10.93
C PHE A 69 -8.95 -11.89 11.16
N LEU A 70 -9.43 -12.52 10.08
CA LEU A 70 -10.57 -13.42 10.10
C LEU A 70 -10.12 -14.79 9.61
N ASN A 71 -10.61 -15.81 10.29
CA ASN A 71 -10.56 -17.17 9.80
C ASN A 71 -11.98 -17.50 9.31
N LEU A 72 -12.13 -17.49 7.99
CA LEU A 72 -13.37 -17.75 7.28
C LEU A 72 -13.39 -19.19 6.72
N MET A 73 -12.83 -20.16 7.46
CA MET A 73 -12.93 -21.59 7.12
C MET A 73 -14.39 -21.94 6.78
N ASP A 74 -14.57 -22.69 5.70
CA ASP A 74 -15.87 -23.17 5.20
C ASP A 74 -16.86 -22.07 4.75
N MET A 75 -16.41 -20.82 4.60
CA MET A 75 -17.24 -19.77 4.01
C MET A 75 -17.47 -20.03 2.51
N GLN A 76 -18.74 -20.09 2.11
CA GLN A 76 -19.13 -20.21 0.71
C GLN A 76 -18.53 -19.05 -0.14
N PRO A 77 -18.01 -19.33 -1.36
CA PRO A 77 -17.39 -18.30 -2.20
C PRO A 77 -18.27 -17.05 -2.42
N SER A 78 -19.57 -17.25 -2.59
CA SER A 78 -20.54 -16.15 -2.77
C SER A 78 -20.69 -15.25 -1.54
N LYS A 79 -20.52 -15.79 -0.32
CA LYS A 79 -20.51 -15.00 0.92
C LYS A 79 -19.21 -14.20 1.04
N LEU A 80 -18.08 -14.80 0.69
CA LEU A 80 -16.78 -14.11 0.69
C LEU A 80 -16.76 -12.95 -0.31
N GLU A 81 -17.31 -13.14 -1.51
CA GLU A 81 -17.46 -12.07 -2.50
C GLU A 81 -18.34 -10.93 -1.99
N ARG A 82 -19.48 -11.23 -1.36
CA ARG A 82 -20.34 -10.21 -0.73
C ARG A 82 -19.62 -9.43 0.36
N LEU A 83 -18.83 -10.10 1.20
CA LEU A 83 -18.00 -9.45 2.22
C LEU A 83 -16.96 -8.51 1.58
N ILE A 84 -16.24 -8.97 0.56
CA ILE A 84 -15.25 -8.14 -0.15
C ILE A 84 -15.91 -6.91 -0.77
N GLU A 85 -17.07 -7.06 -1.41
CA GLU A 85 -17.81 -5.95 -2.01
C GLU A 85 -18.39 -4.99 -0.97
N PHE A 86 -18.82 -5.48 0.18
CA PHE A 86 -19.19 -4.65 1.32
C PHE A 86 -17.99 -3.81 1.78
N LEU A 87 -16.84 -4.44 2.04
CA LEU A 87 -15.62 -3.79 2.53
C LEU A 87 -15.07 -2.75 1.54
N LYS A 88 -15.06 -3.04 0.22
CA LYS A 88 -14.62 -2.09 -0.82
C LYS A 88 -15.44 -0.80 -0.86
N LYS A 89 -16.71 -0.84 -0.45
CA LYS A 89 -17.58 0.35 -0.42
C LYS A 89 -17.34 1.24 0.79
N GLN A 90 -16.63 0.74 1.81
CA GLN A 90 -16.35 1.48 3.03
C GLN A 90 -15.17 2.42 2.80
N LYS A 91 -15.43 3.73 2.84
CA LYS A 91 -14.39 4.75 2.61
C LYS A 91 -13.24 4.69 3.61
N ASN A 92 -13.50 4.09 4.77
CA ASN A 92 -12.55 3.96 5.86
C ASN A 92 -11.80 2.61 5.86
N VAL A 93 -12.14 1.68 4.97
CA VAL A 93 -11.36 0.47 4.69
C VAL A 93 -10.40 0.78 3.54
N TRP A 94 -9.10 0.72 3.81
CA TRP A 94 -8.07 1.10 2.84
C TRP A 94 -7.29 -0.09 2.28
N TRP A 95 -7.40 -1.26 2.91
CA TRP A 95 -6.71 -2.47 2.49
C TRP A 95 -7.50 -3.72 2.85
N ILE A 96 -7.52 -4.68 1.94
CA ILE A 96 -8.19 -5.98 2.07
C ILE A 96 -7.24 -7.02 1.45
N ALA A 97 -7.08 -8.17 2.09
CA ALA A 97 -6.29 -9.28 1.56
C ALA A 97 -6.89 -10.64 1.89
N LYS A 98 -6.74 -11.56 0.94
CA LYS A 98 -6.78 -13.00 1.22
C LYS A 98 -5.41 -13.41 1.71
N LEU A 99 -5.37 -14.27 2.71
CA LEU A 99 -4.16 -14.72 3.38
C LEU A 99 -4.06 -16.24 3.29
N ASP A 100 -2.85 -16.75 3.45
CA ASP A 100 -2.60 -18.18 3.62
C ASP A 100 -2.19 -18.46 5.07
N GLY A 101 -2.71 -19.54 5.65
CA GLY A 101 -2.40 -19.97 7.02
C GLY A 101 -3.60 -19.93 7.98
N ALA A 102 -3.32 -19.72 9.28
CA ALA A 102 -4.33 -19.77 10.34
C ALA A 102 -5.40 -18.68 10.26
N TRP A 103 -5.09 -17.56 9.59
CA TRP A 103 -6.04 -16.53 9.18
C TRP A 103 -6.04 -16.51 7.66
N ASN A 104 -7.21 -16.61 7.03
CA ASN A 104 -7.32 -16.69 5.57
C ASN A 104 -7.87 -15.40 4.92
N PHE A 105 -8.19 -14.41 5.75
CA PHE A 105 -8.68 -13.11 5.30
C PHE A 105 -8.29 -12.01 6.29
N ALA A 106 -7.98 -10.83 5.79
CA ALA A 106 -7.75 -9.66 6.63
C ALA A 106 -8.16 -8.36 5.93
N PHE A 107 -8.47 -7.36 6.73
CA PHE A 107 -8.64 -5.99 6.25
C PHE A 107 -8.12 -5.00 7.27
N ALA A 108 -7.90 -3.76 6.82
CA ALA A 108 -7.50 -2.67 7.68
C ALA A 108 -8.45 -1.49 7.53
N ILE A 109 -8.87 -0.94 8.67
CA ILE A 109 -9.90 0.09 8.78
C ILE A 109 -9.43 1.22 9.69
N TRP A 110 -9.83 2.44 9.34
CA TRP A 110 -9.67 3.63 10.17
C TRP A 110 -11.02 4.00 10.80
N VAL A 111 -11.06 4.29 12.09
CA VAL A 111 -12.29 4.71 12.79
C VAL A 111 -11.97 5.86 13.73
N LYS A 112 -12.97 6.62 14.18
CA LYS A 112 -12.81 7.70 15.17
C LYS A 112 -12.86 7.21 16.61
N SER A 113 -13.42 6.03 16.85
CA SER A 113 -13.55 5.47 18.21
C SER A 113 -13.68 3.95 18.19
N ASN A 114 -13.48 3.31 19.35
CA ASN A 114 -13.74 1.88 19.53
C ASN A 114 -15.21 1.55 19.28
N LYS A 115 -16.12 2.45 19.68
CA LYS A 115 -17.56 2.30 19.44
C LYS A 115 -17.89 2.24 17.95
N GLU A 116 -17.31 3.11 17.13
CA GLU A 116 -17.49 3.05 15.67
C GLU A 116 -16.96 1.74 15.08
N PHE A 117 -15.89 1.18 15.65
CA PHE A 117 -15.40 -0.12 15.23
C PHE A 117 -16.34 -1.26 15.64
N GLU A 118 -16.92 -1.22 16.84
CA GLU A 118 -17.92 -2.20 17.29
C GLU A 118 -19.20 -2.12 16.44
N GLU A 119 -19.64 -0.93 16.05
CA GLU A 119 -20.81 -0.74 15.17
C GLU A 119 -20.55 -1.19 13.71
N PHE A 120 -19.30 -1.45 13.35
CA PHE A 120 -18.94 -1.87 11.99
C PHE A 120 -19.27 -3.34 11.69
N TYR A 121 -19.28 -4.22 12.70
CA TYR A 121 -19.42 -5.67 12.54
C TYR A 121 -20.56 -6.29 13.35
#